data_AF-A0A940F7U7-F1
#
_entry.id   AF-A0A940F7U7-F1
#
_cell.length_a   1.000
_cell.length_b   1.000
_cell.length_c   1.000
_cell.angle_alpha   90.00
_cell.angle_beta   90.00
_cell.angle_gamma   90.00
#
_symmetry.space_group_name_H-M   'P 1'
#
loop_
_entity.id
_entity.type
_entity.pdbx_description
1 polymer ?
#
loop_
_entity_poly.entity_id
_entity_poly.type
_entity_poly.pdbx_seq_one_letter_code
_entity_poly.pdbx_strand_id
1 'polypeptide(L)'
;MPVSSPRGVRASVPAVRLLALLLVAMLACSVLRPGSSEAAPKILKKATVSAPKGGTVKGTLSGSKCRIKYPKSATGIKVTVQGPLSVKKPKTTKLKTKGKKTVTCTWKTASFADGNYRLTAVSKIKVGKKRYKVTLKRTVTVRNAVAAAGTSLLGGAAPGPNALIPEGPPLGAGTARFVARLSSDWDGWLHHGSADRRDFVRRHFWGVSSFTPFYDQFLSWSPPTLFYKDLYAVYRDDTATVNAHQDWILRDAGGNPLYIDWGCQPGPCPQYAGDFGSASFRSNWIAQAKAAVAKGYTGIWIDDVNMEFRIGDANGKATIPVDPRTGKAMTYLNWRRYMAEFLEQIRREIPGTQLVANVLWFGGTAIGRDSDPLIQRAYRAVDRLNLERGFNDDGLTAGYAPRDVWSVETFMQFIDRMHDMGLPVTLDSSGEGKPAWEYNLAGFFLVDRGLDAVGEMALPAGQWWNGWDVRLGDPLGARERRADGVFERRFQNGWVLLNPSKGATKTIKLGKTYKRIDGSSVSSVTLGGGRAAVLIGS
;
A
#
# COMPACT_ATOMS: atom_id res chain seq x y z
N MET A 1 26.33 -7.54 -61.12
CA MET A 1 27.55 -6.80 -61.54
C MET A 1 27.64 -5.53 -60.68
N PRO A 2 28.82 -5.12 -60.16
CA PRO A 2 28.91 -4.09 -59.11
C PRO A 2 29.66 -2.81 -59.52
N VAL A 3 28.98 -1.65 -59.48
CA VAL A 3 29.50 -0.26 -59.64
C VAL A 3 28.48 0.68 -58.98
N SER A 4 28.77 1.70 -58.15
CA SER A 4 29.99 2.15 -57.43
C SER A 4 29.59 2.97 -56.17
N SER A 5 30.56 3.42 -55.37
CA SER A 5 30.41 4.44 -54.30
C SER A 5 30.90 5.82 -54.78
N PRO A 6 30.28 6.94 -54.38
CA PRO A 6 30.94 8.24 -54.33
C PRO A 6 31.53 8.53 -52.93
N ARG A 7 32.43 9.51 -52.86
CA ARG A 7 33.34 9.77 -51.72
C ARG A 7 32.76 10.79 -50.74
N GLY A 8 33.29 10.78 -49.52
CA GLY A 8 32.94 11.76 -48.48
C GLY A 8 33.51 13.16 -48.72
N VAL A 9 32.99 14.12 -47.95
CA VAL A 9 33.53 15.48 -47.80
C VAL A 9 33.98 15.65 -46.34
N ARG A 10 35.22 16.12 -46.14
CA ARG A 10 35.71 16.57 -44.83
C ARG A 10 35.28 18.01 -44.60
N ALA A 11 34.90 18.35 -43.37
CA ALA A 11 34.90 19.73 -42.87
C ALA A 11 35.69 19.78 -41.56
N SER A 12 36.39 20.90 -41.34
CA SER A 12 37.54 21.02 -40.43
C SER A 12 37.22 21.67 -39.09
N VAL A 13 37.93 21.21 -38.05
CA VAL A 13 38.14 21.97 -36.81
C VAL A 13 39.22 23.03 -37.04
N PRO A 14 39.07 24.22 -36.46
CA PRO A 14 40.17 24.74 -35.62
C PRO A 14 39.68 25.14 -34.21
N ALA A 15 40.58 25.07 -33.24
CA ALA A 15 40.33 25.33 -31.83
C ALA A 15 40.98 26.66 -31.37
N VAL A 16 40.88 26.95 -30.05
CA VAL A 16 41.86 27.64 -29.17
C VAL A 16 41.35 28.90 -28.41
N ARG A 17 41.04 28.67 -27.11
CA ARG A 17 41.33 29.44 -25.86
C ARG A 17 40.96 30.93 -25.66
N LEU A 18 40.20 31.19 -24.58
CA LEU A 18 40.59 31.84 -23.29
C LEU A 18 39.37 31.72 -22.33
N LEU A 19 39.35 31.17 -21.10
CA LEU A 19 40.18 31.14 -19.88
C LEU A 19 39.93 32.28 -18.85
N ALA A 20 39.44 31.87 -17.67
CA ALA A 20 39.59 32.46 -16.31
C ALA A 20 38.58 33.49 -15.73
N LEU A 21 38.55 33.50 -14.38
CA LEU A 21 37.73 34.26 -13.40
C LEU A 21 36.26 33.78 -13.25
N LEU A 22 35.73 33.47 -12.05
CA LEU A 22 36.16 33.82 -10.67
C LEU A 22 35.80 32.70 -9.66
N LEU A 23 36.78 32.18 -8.91
CA LEU A 23 36.57 31.27 -7.76
C LEU A 23 37.72 31.42 -6.75
N VAL A 24 37.63 32.37 -5.83
CA VAL A 24 38.47 32.48 -4.62
C VAL A 24 37.68 33.13 -3.49
N ALA A 25 37.39 32.37 -2.43
CA ALA A 25 37.54 32.73 -1.00
C ALA A 25 36.74 31.72 -0.13
N MET A 26 37.27 31.11 0.92
CA MET A 26 38.67 30.91 1.35
C MET A 26 38.71 29.63 2.20
N LEU A 27 39.83 28.90 2.19
CA LEU A 27 40.13 27.86 3.18
C LEU A 27 40.93 28.51 4.33
N ALA A 28 40.53 28.34 5.58
CA ALA A 28 41.40 28.55 6.75
C ALA A 28 40.86 27.88 8.03
N CYS A 29 41.79 27.44 8.88
CA CYS A 29 41.63 27.02 10.28
C CYS A 29 40.82 25.76 10.58
N SER A 30 41.54 24.64 10.63
CA SER A 30 41.24 23.49 11.48
C SER A 30 41.80 23.67 12.91
N VAL A 31 41.23 22.91 13.87
CA VAL A 31 41.78 22.56 15.21
C VAL A 31 41.39 23.45 16.43
N LEU A 32 40.64 22.81 17.36
CA LEU A 32 40.45 23.05 18.81
C LEU A 32 39.81 24.36 19.35
N ARG A 33 38.53 24.26 19.79
CA ARG A 33 38.15 24.25 21.22
C ARG A 33 36.70 23.78 21.45
N PRO A 34 36.39 23.10 22.57
CA PRO A 34 35.02 22.75 22.93
C PRO A 34 34.28 23.93 23.57
N GLY A 35 32.98 24.05 23.29
CA GLY A 35 32.09 25.02 23.94
C GLY A 35 31.72 26.23 23.07
N SER A 36 30.69 26.08 22.25
CA SER A 36 29.83 27.19 21.85
C SER A 36 28.38 26.78 22.08
N SER A 37 27.64 27.59 22.83
CA SER A 37 26.25 27.32 23.19
C SER A 37 25.34 27.52 21.98
N GLU A 38 24.46 26.55 21.71
CA GLU A 38 23.37 26.76 20.75
C GLU A 38 22.51 27.95 21.20
N ALA A 39 22.37 28.94 20.33
CA ALA A 39 21.47 30.05 20.55
C ALA A 39 20.02 29.56 20.60
N ALA A 40 19.36 29.73 21.75
CA ALA A 40 17.99 29.26 21.95
C ALA A 40 17.03 29.82 20.87
N PRO A 41 16.12 28.98 20.31
CA PRO A 41 15.25 29.41 19.23
C PRO A 41 14.34 30.56 19.66
N LYS A 42 14.26 31.61 18.82
CA LYS A 42 13.46 32.82 19.07
C LYS A 42 11.98 32.46 19.29
N ILE A 43 11.54 32.51 20.54
CA ILE A 43 10.14 32.28 20.92
C ILE A 43 9.27 33.42 20.38
N LEU A 44 8.30 33.10 19.51
CA LEU A 44 7.21 34.01 19.12
C LEU A 44 6.36 34.35 20.35
N LYS A 45 6.62 35.51 20.98
CA LYS A 45 6.04 35.86 22.29
C LYS A 45 4.55 36.24 22.27
N LYS A 46 3.94 36.50 21.10
CA LYS A 46 2.51 36.87 21.01
C LYS A 46 1.97 36.74 19.58
N ALA A 47 0.79 36.16 19.44
CA ALA A 47 -0.08 36.35 18.29
C ALA A 47 -1.48 36.71 18.81
N THR A 48 -2.07 37.79 18.30
CA THR A 48 -3.43 38.22 18.65
C THR A 48 -4.24 38.29 17.36
N VAL A 49 -5.34 37.54 17.29
CA VAL A 49 -6.26 37.59 16.15
C VAL A 49 -7.65 37.93 16.68
N SER A 50 -8.20 39.03 16.17
CA SER A 50 -9.61 39.40 16.36
C SER A 50 -10.40 38.92 15.14
N ALA A 51 -11.60 38.40 15.35
CA ALA A 51 -12.48 37.95 14.27
C ALA A 51 -13.91 38.48 14.48
N PRO A 52 -14.63 38.87 13.40
CA PRO A 52 -16.01 39.34 13.48
C PRO A 52 -17.01 38.21 13.83
N LYS A 53 -18.29 38.58 14.00
CA LYS A 53 -19.39 37.70 14.43
C LYS A 53 -19.53 36.48 13.50
N GLY A 54 -19.29 35.28 14.05
CA GLY A 54 -19.44 34.00 13.37
C GLY A 54 -18.37 33.74 12.31
N GLY A 55 -17.46 32.80 12.56
CA GLY A 55 -16.38 32.51 11.63
C GLY A 55 -15.54 31.29 11.98
N THR A 56 -14.50 31.08 11.19
CA THR A 56 -13.45 30.09 11.44
C THR A 56 -12.14 30.83 11.65
N VAL A 57 -11.58 30.77 12.86
CA VAL A 57 -10.22 31.29 13.10
C VAL A 57 -9.22 30.24 12.62
N LYS A 58 -8.37 30.64 11.71
CA LYS A 58 -7.19 29.89 11.23
C LYS A 58 -5.96 30.50 11.89
N GLY A 59 -5.04 29.67 12.38
CA GLY A 59 -3.75 30.12 12.89
C GLY A 59 -2.70 29.03 12.73
N THR A 60 -1.43 29.41 12.73
CA THR A 60 -0.30 28.48 12.62
C THR A 60 0.47 28.47 13.92
N LEU A 61 0.74 27.29 14.48
CA LEU A 61 1.59 27.12 15.66
C LEU A 61 2.64 26.06 15.33
N SER A 62 3.93 26.45 15.36
CA SER A 62 5.06 25.58 15.06
C SER A 62 4.87 24.74 13.78
N GLY A 63 4.59 25.41 12.65
CA GLY A 63 4.35 24.78 11.35
C GLY A 63 2.98 24.09 11.17
N SER A 64 2.27 23.79 12.26
CA SER A 64 0.97 23.11 12.19
C SER A 64 -0.20 24.10 12.06
N LYS A 65 -1.09 23.86 11.09
CA LYS A 65 -2.31 24.66 10.86
C LYS A 65 -3.40 24.26 11.87
N CYS A 66 -3.74 25.16 12.79
CA CYS A 66 -4.84 25.01 13.74
C CYS A 66 -6.11 25.70 13.22
N ARG A 67 -7.27 25.06 13.40
CA ARG A 67 -8.57 25.57 12.94
C ARG A 67 -9.61 25.45 14.08
N ILE A 68 -10.17 26.59 14.50
CA ILE A 68 -11.22 26.65 15.52
C ILE A 68 -12.51 27.15 14.86
N LYS A 69 -13.56 26.33 14.91
CA LYS A 69 -14.94 26.70 14.51
C LYS A 69 -15.76 27.04 15.77
N TYR A 70 -16.57 28.09 15.70
CA TYR A 70 -17.51 28.49 16.77
C TYR A 70 -18.84 28.98 16.18
N PRO A 71 -19.97 28.86 16.92
CA PRO A 71 -21.29 29.21 16.40
C PRO A 71 -21.47 30.73 16.20
N LYS A 72 -22.35 31.11 15.25
CA LYS A 72 -22.67 32.52 14.92
C LYS A 72 -23.10 33.38 16.11
N SER A 73 -23.69 32.76 17.14
CA SER A 73 -24.16 33.41 18.38
C SER A 73 -23.07 33.70 19.42
N ALA A 74 -21.80 33.37 19.16
CA ALA A 74 -20.70 33.66 20.06
C ALA A 74 -20.05 35.02 19.75
N THR A 75 -20.21 35.98 20.66
CA THR A 75 -19.57 37.31 20.61
C THR A 75 -18.39 37.41 21.58
N GLY A 76 -17.41 38.27 21.27
CA GLY A 76 -16.36 38.68 22.22
C GLY A 76 -15.23 37.69 22.50
N ILE A 77 -15.01 36.67 21.66
CA ILE A 77 -13.92 35.70 21.87
C ILE A 77 -12.57 36.34 21.48
N LYS A 78 -11.73 36.64 22.48
CA LYS A 78 -10.27 36.80 22.30
C LYS A 78 -9.56 35.52 22.71
N VAL A 79 -8.73 34.99 21.82
CA VAL A 79 -7.85 33.84 22.10
C VAL A 79 -6.43 34.36 22.30
N THR A 80 -5.91 34.25 23.52
CA THR A 80 -4.51 34.56 23.85
C THR A 80 -3.82 33.25 24.21
N VAL A 81 -2.71 32.93 23.54
CA VAL A 81 -1.85 31.78 23.85
C VAL A 81 -0.58 32.28 24.52
N GLN A 82 -0.28 31.78 25.72
CA GLN A 82 0.94 32.09 26.48
C GLN A 82 1.39 30.85 27.27
N GLY A 83 2.70 30.64 27.38
CA GLY A 83 3.32 29.72 28.35
C GLY A 83 4.62 29.07 27.84
N PRO A 84 5.68 29.00 28.67
CA PRO A 84 6.86 28.16 28.40
C PRO A 84 6.57 26.68 28.74
N LEU A 85 7.27 25.75 28.08
CA LEU A 85 6.95 24.31 28.09
C LEU A 85 7.93 23.44 28.89
N SER A 86 7.76 23.41 30.21
CA SER A 86 8.24 22.28 31.03
C SER A 86 7.28 21.96 32.19
N VAL A 87 6.48 20.89 32.04
CA VAL A 87 5.69 20.29 33.13
C VAL A 87 5.52 18.78 32.88
N LYS A 88 5.81 17.94 33.88
CA LYS A 88 5.65 16.46 33.85
C LYS A 88 4.26 15.96 34.30
N LYS A 89 3.27 16.84 34.54
CA LYS A 89 1.92 16.47 35.05
C LYS A 89 0.82 17.23 34.30
N PRO A 90 -0.42 16.68 34.19
CA PRO A 90 -1.54 17.38 33.56
C PRO A 90 -1.87 18.68 34.29
N LYS A 91 -1.92 19.81 33.58
CA LYS A 91 -2.28 21.13 34.14
C LYS A 91 -3.56 21.64 33.51
N THR A 92 -4.52 22.03 34.34
CA THR A 92 -5.75 22.71 33.91
C THR A 92 -5.52 24.22 33.99
N THR A 93 -5.55 24.91 32.85
CA THR A 93 -5.36 26.36 32.81
C THR A 93 -6.70 27.04 32.56
N LYS A 94 -7.10 27.94 33.48
CA LYS A 94 -8.27 28.82 33.33
C LYS A 94 -7.84 30.08 32.59
N LEU A 95 -8.40 30.35 31.41
CA LEU A 95 -8.17 31.61 30.69
C LEU A 95 -9.27 32.61 31.09
N LYS A 96 -8.85 33.78 31.60
CA LYS A 96 -9.75 34.92 31.85
C LYS A 96 -9.95 35.71 30.55
N THR A 97 -11.19 35.76 30.07
CA THR A 97 -11.62 36.70 29.02
C THR A 97 -12.35 37.88 29.66
N LYS A 98 -12.22 39.11 29.12
CA LYS A 98 -13.09 40.23 29.51
C LYS A 98 -14.51 39.95 28.99
N GLY A 99 -15.37 39.40 29.85
CA GLY A 99 -16.75 38.98 29.56
C GLY A 99 -17.16 37.75 30.37
N LYS A 100 -18.45 37.60 30.71
CA LYS A 100 -19.03 36.63 31.69
C LYS A 100 -18.89 35.11 31.36
N LYS A 101 -17.91 34.65 30.57
CA LYS A 101 -17.75 33.23 30.20
C LYS A 101 -16.29 32.76 30.29
N THR A 102 -15.97 31.98 31.32
CA THR A 102 -14.64 31.35 31.45
C THR A 102 -14.44 30.25 30.40
N VAL A 103 -13.27 30.24 29.76
CA VAL A 103 -12.82 29.12 28.92
C VAL A 103 -11.83 28.29 29.73
N THR A 104 -12.07 26.98 29.79
CA THR A 104 -11.15 26.02 30.44
C THR A 104 -10.61 25.06 29.39
N CYS A 105 -9.28 24.99 29.32
CA CYS A 105 -8.55 24.06 28.45
C CYS A 105 -7.83 23.04 29.33
N THR A 106 -8.05 21.75 29.05
CA THR A 106 -7.35 20.65 29.72
C THR A 106 -6.44 19.96 28.72
N TRP A 107 -5.13 20.10 28.96
CA TRP A 107 -4.08 19.49 28.16
C TRP A 107 -3.80 18.10 28.70
N LYS A 108 -3.70 17.11 27.79
CA LYS A 108 -3.09 15.82 28.11
C LYS A 108 -1.78 15.72 27.35
N THR A 109 -0.70 15.48 28.07
CA THR A 109 0.59 15.07 27.52
C THR A 109 0.58 13.55 27.49
N ALA A 110 0.77 12.97 26.30
CA ALA A 110 1.24 11.59 26.20
C ALA A 110 2.77 11.62 26.12
N SER A 111 3.42 10.77 26.91
CA SER A 111 4.85 10.52 26.80
C SER A 111 5.02 9.10 26.30
N PHE A 112 5.73 8.95 25.18
CA PHE A 112 6.20 7.65 24.71
C PHE A 112 7.61 7.41 25.28
N ALA A 113 8.03 6.15 25.39
CA ALA A 113 9.21 5.75 26.17
C ALA A 113 10.57 6.15 25.54
N ASP A 114 10.52 6.65 24.31
CA ASP A 114 11.63 6.95 23.39
C ASP A 114 12.00 8.45 23.32
N GLY A 115 11.53 9.25 24.29
CA GLY A 115 12.14 10.52 24.69
C GLY A 115 11.93 11.75 23.80
N ASN A 116 11.76 11.59 22.49
CA ASN A 116 11.91 12.70 21.52
C ASN A 116 10.61 13.30 20.96
N TYR A 117 9.42 12.84 21.37
CA TYR A 117 8.14 13.39 20.89
C TYR A 117 7.19 13.84 22.01
N ARG A 118 6.73 15.09 21.92
CA ARG A 118 5.67 15.67 22.76
C ARG A 118 4.44 16.03 21.91
N LEU A 119 3.48 15.13 21.82
CA LEU A 119 2.15 15.46 21.29
C LEU A 119 1.30 16.08 22.41
N THR A 120 1.08 17.39 22.34
CA THR A 120 0.19 18.09 23.30
C THR A 120 -1.22 18.20 22.73
N ALA A 121 -2.09 17.23 23.06
CA ALA A 121 -3.48 17.24 22.58
C ALA A 121 -4.40 18.06 23.50
N VAL A 122 -5.13 19.03 22.92
CA VAL A 122 -6.28 19.68 23.58
C VAL A 122 -7.46 18.71 23.50
N SER A 123 -7.62 17.88 24.54
CA SER A 123 -8.63 16.82 24.51
C SER A 123 -10.07 17.36 24.49
N LYS A 124 -10.35 18.47 25.20
CA LYS A 124 -11.69 19.09 25.32
C LYS A 124 -11.56 20.60 25.56
N ILE A 125 -12.36 21.40 24.85
CA ILE A 125 -12.59 22.83 25.18
C ILE A 125 -13.99 22.94 25.79
N LYS A 126 -14.11 23.62 26.94
CA LYS A 126 -15.41 23.92 27.56
C LYS A 126 -15.66 25.43 27.58
N VAL A 127 -16.84 25.84 27.08
CA VAL A 127 -17.30 27.25 27.08
C VAL A 127 -18.70 27.27 27.69
N GLY A 128 -18.83 27.73 28.94
CA GLY A 128 -20.05 27.59 29.72
C GLY A 128 -20.40 26.12 29.97
N LYS A 129 -21.66 25.71 29.73
CA LYS A 129 -22.11 24.31 29.84
C LYS A 129 -21.71 23.43 28.63
N LYS A 130 -21.37 24.01 27.47
CA LYS A 130 -21.10 23.25 26.22
C LYS A 130 -19.65 22.76 26.12
N ARG A 131 -19.46 21.54 25.59
CA ARG A 131 -18.16 20.89 25.32
C ARG A 131 -17.93 20.83 23.81
N TYR A 132 -16.70 21.06 23.35
CA TYR A 132 -16.31 20.99 21.93
C TYR A 132 -15.13 20.03 21.74
N LYS A 133 -15.20 19.21 20.67
CA LYS A 133 -14.14 18.30 20.21
C LYS A 133 -13.21 19.06 19.26
N VAL A 134 -11.89 18.95 19.45
CA VAL A 134 -10.88 19.53 18.56
C VAL A 134 -10.18 18.37 17.84
N THR A 135 -9.97 18.50 16.54
CA THR A 135 -9.24 17.51 15.73
C THR A 135 -8.07 18.22 15.06
N LEU A 136 -6.86 17.68 15.25
CA LEU A 136 -5.67 18.11 14.54
C LEU A 136 -5.47 17.21 13.31
N LYS A 137 -5.09 17.79 12.18
CA LYS A 137 -4.60 17.07 11.00
C LYS A 137 -3.18 17.55 10.70
N ARG A 138 -2.25 16.63 10.51
CA ARG A 138 -0.88 16.92 10.06
C ARG A 138 -0.88 16.97 8.53
N THR A 139 0.00 17.80 7.97
CA THR A 139 0.43 17.72 6.58
C THR A 139 1.95 17.68 6.63
N VAL A 140 2.56 16.71 5.97
CA VAL A 140 4.02 16.63 5.80
C VAL A 140 4.33 17.08 4.38
N THR A 141 5.40 17.85 4.21
CA THR A 141 5.92 18.23 2.90
C THR A 141 7.35 17.72 2.84
N VAL A 142 7.58 16.70 2.03
CA VAL A 142 8.91 16.16 1.76
C VAL A 142 9.57 17.05 0.70
N ARG A 143 10.88 17.29 0.82
CA ARG A 143 11.69 17.89 -0.25
C ARG A 143 12.66 16.82 -0.73
N ASN A 144 12.61 16.52 -2.03
CA ASN A 144 13.49 15.55 -2.65
C ASN A 144 14.91 16.12 -2.75
N ALA A 145 15.91 15.30 -2.43
CA ALA A 145 17.31 15.56 -2.76
C ALA A 145 17.70 14.62 -3.91
N VAL A 146 18.21 15.18 -5.00
CA VAL A 146 18.73 14.40 -6.14
C VAL A 146 20.19 14.05 -5.86
N ALA A 147 20.50 12.76 -5.81
CA ALA A 147 21.87 12.27 -5.77
C ALA A 147 22.25 11.68 -7.13
N ALA A 148 23.35 12.16 -7.72
CA ALA A 148 23.93 11.57 -8.92
C ALA A 148 24.85 10.40 -8.53
N ALA A 149 24.61 9.23 -9.11
CA ALA A 149 25.47 8.05 -8.93
C ALA A 149 26.30 7.80 -10.21
N GLY A 150 27.62 7.76 -10.06
CA GLY A 150 28.55 7.38 -11.13
C GLY A 150 28.62 5.86 -11.27
N THR A 151 28.67 5.37 -12.51
CA THR A 151 28.68 3.93 -12.82
C THR A 151 30.11 3.39 -12.82
N SER A 152 30.34 2.22 -12.23
CA SER A 152 31.51 1.38 -12.50
C SER A 152 31.05 -0.04 -12.79
N LEU A 153 31.37 -0.53 -13.98
CA LEU A 153 31.04 -1.88 -14.45
C LEU A 153 32.27 -2.77 -14.29
N LEU A 154 32.14 -3.85 -13.51
CA LEU A 154 33.02 -5.02 -13.60
C LEU A 154 32.13 -6.25 -13.78
N GLY A 155 32.38 -7.00 -14.86
CA GLY A 155 31.56 -8.15 -15.23
C GLY A 155 31.91 -9.39 -14.42
N GLY A 156 30.92 -9.93 -13.71
CA GLY A 156 30.90 -11.32 -13.24
C GLY A 156 29.91 -12.12 -14.08
N ALA A 157 30.25 -13.38 -14.41
CA ALA A 157 29.37 -14.25 -15.19
C ALA A 157 28.06 -14.52 -14.44
N ALA A 158 26.92 -14.35 -15.11
CA ALA A 158 25.61 -14.51 -14.51
C ALA A 158 25.25 -16.00 -14.32
N PRO A 159 24.70 -16.40 -13.15
CA PRO A 159 24.07 -17.71 -12.99
C PRO A 159 22.79 -17.82 -13.85
N GLY A 160 22.38 -19.06 -14.14
CA GLY A 160 21.32 -19.35 -15.12
C GLY A 160 19.92 -18.79 -14.76
N PRO A 161 19.06 -18.57 -15.77
CA PRO A 161 17.84 -17.76 -15.63
C PRO A 161 16.65 -18.57 -15.09
N ASN A 162 16.73 -19.07 -13.86
CA ASN A 162 15.61 -19.77 -13.20
C ASN A 162 15.54 -19.64 -11.67
N ALA A 163 16.36 -18.76 -11.06
CA ALA A 163 16.14 -18.34 -9.69
C ALA A 163 14.96 -17.35 -9.62
N LEU A 164 13.74 -17.90 -9.69
CA LEU A 164 12.58 -17.35 -8.98
C LEU A 164 12.96 -17.13 -7.50
N ILE A 165 12.08 -16.54 -6.69
CA ILE A 165 12.20 -16.74 -5.23
C ILE A 165 12.42 -18.25 -5.03
N PRO A 166 13.50 -18.71 -4.38
CA PRO A 166 13.61 -20.11 -4.06
C PRO A 166 12.43 -20.37 -3.15
N GLU A 167 11.39 -21.01 -3.69
CA GLU A 167 10.22 -21.37 -2.90
C GLU A 167 10.74 -22.33 -1.85
N GLY A 168 10.96 -21.77 -0.65
CA GLY A 168 11.47 -22.53 0.48
C GLY A 168 10.60 -23.77 0.62
N PRO A 169 11.20 -24.92 0.98
CA PRO A 169 10.56 -26.24 0.87
C PRO A 169 9.11 -26.16 1.33
N PRO A 170 8.13 -26.59 0.51
CA PRO A 170 6.72 -26.23 0.69
C PRO A 170 6.29 -26.39 2.15
N LEU A 171 5.91 -25.29 2.80
CA LEU A 171 5.69 -25.24 4.26
C LEU A 171 4.43 -26.00 4.73
N GLY A 172 3.82 -26.78 3.84
CA GLY A 172 2.50 -27.40 3.98
C GLY A 172 1.36 -26.38 3.88
N ALA A 173 0.16 -26.84 3.53
CA ALA A 173 -1.04 -25.99 3.45
C ALA A 173 -1.56 -25.51 4.83
N GLY A 174 -0.95 -25.94 5.92
CA GLY A 174 -1.28 -25.52 7.29
C GLY A 174 -0.30 -24.53 7.91
N THR A 175 0.58 -23.90 7.13
CA THR A 175 1.52 -22.86 7.62
C THR A 175 1.33 -21.56 6.84
N ALA A 176 1.08 -20.45 7.55
CA ALA A 176 0.90 -19.16 6.90
C ALA A 176 2.22 -18.60 6.35
N ARG A 177 2.18 -18.12 5.10
CA ARG A 177 3.26 -17.35 4.46
C ARG A 177 2.90 -15.88 4.46
N PHE A 178 3.32 -15.18 5.52
CA PHE A 178 2.97 -13.77 5.67
C PHE A 178 3.76 -12.88 4.72
N VAL A 179 3.06 -12.15 3.84
CA VAL A 179 3.63 -11.10 2.97
C VAL A 179 3.30 -9.74 3.56
N ALA A 180 4.32 -8.96 3.86
CA ALA A 180 4.15 -7.60 4.39
C ALA A 180 4.09 -6.58 3.24
N ARG A 181 2.94 -5.93 3.04
CA ARG A 181 2.81 -4.76 2.16
C ARG A 181 3.13 -3.49 2.95
N LEU A 182 4.32 -2.94 2.75
CA LEU A 182 4.88 -1.89 3.60
C LEU A 182 4.53 -0.50 3.06
N SER A 183 3.72 0.24 3.83
CA SER A 183 3.43 1.66 3.60
C SER A 183 4.42 2.57 4.34
N SER A 184 4.32 3.90 4.12
CA SER A 184 5.13 4.92 4.80
C SER A 184 5.01 4.91 6.34
N ASP A 185 4.00 4.25 6.90
CA ASP A 185 3.85 4.10 8.35
C ASP A 185 4.93 3.18 8.95
N TRP A 186 5.61 2.37 8.12
CA TRP A 186 6.75 1.55 8.51
C TRP A 186 8.09 2.31 8.49
N ASP A 187 8.17 3.49 7.86
CA ASP A 187 9.44 4.17 7.58
C ASP A 187 10.27 4.42 8.85
N GLY A 188 9.62 4.99 9.88
CA GLY A 188 10.28 5.26 11.17
C GLY A 188 10.60 3.98 11.97
N TRP A 189 9.90 2.88 11.71
CA TRP A 189 10.20 1.59 12.33
C TRP A 189 11.41 0.92 11.67
N LEU A 190 11.54 1.02 10.35
CA LEU A 190 12.65 0.48 9.56
C LEU A 190 13.93 1.32 9.69
N HIS A 191 13.85 2.65 9.61
CA HIS A 191 15.01 3.54 9.73
C HIS A 191 15.73 3.45 11.08
N HIS A 192 15.02 3.10 12.15
CA HIS A 192 15.60 2.82 13.47
C HIS A 192 15.83 1.31 13.69
N GLY A 193 16.16 0.60 12.60
CA GLY A 193 16.35 -0.85 12.54
C GLY A 193 17.55 -1.35 13.35
N SER A 194 17.37 -1.59 14.64
CA SER A 194 18.28 -2.42 15.44
C SER A 194 18.40 -3.82 14.82
N ALA A 195 19.43 -4.58 15.24
CA ALA A 195 19.58 -5.97 14.83
C ALA A 195 18.26 -6.75 15.05
N ASP A 196 17.66 -6.62 16.24
CA ASP A 196 16.38 -7.26 16.59
C ASP A 196 15.23 -6.97 15.62
N ARG A 197 15.17 -5.77 15.03
CA ARG A 197 14.13 -5.42 14.04
C ARG A 197 14.38 -6.08 12.69
N ARG A 198 15.63 -6.14 12.25
CA ARG A 198 16.01 -6.89 11.04
C ARG A 198 15.75 -8.38 11.25
N ASP A 199 16.06 -8.89 12.43
CA ASP A 199 15.89 -10.30 12.81
C ASP A 199 14.41 -10.66 13.02
N PHE A 200 13.58 -9.71 13.45
CA PHE A 200 12.12 -9.85 13.42
C PHE A 200 11.62 -9.98 11.99
N VAL A 201 11.97 -9.06 11.10
CA VAL A 201 11.53 -9.07 9.69
C VAL A 201 11.93 -10.38 8.99
N ARG A 202 13.20 -10.82 9.13
CA ARG A 202 13.69 -12.07 8.54
C ARG A 202 13.03 -13.34 9.09
N ARG A 203 12.45 -13.32 10.30
CA ARG A 203 11.81 -14.50 10.91
C ARG A 203 10.31 -14.58 10.63
N HIS A 204 9.63 -13.45 10.52
CA HIS A 204 8.17 -13.41 10.46
C HIS A 204 7.60 -13.08 9.07
N PHE A 205 8.35 -12.42 8.19
CA PHE A 205 7.89 -12.10 6.84
C PHE A 205 8.48 -13.11 5.85
N TRP A 206 7.61 -13.85 5.16
CA TRP A 206 8.00 -14.73 4.05
C TRP A 206 8.39 -13.92 2.82
N GLY A 207 7.73 -12.79 2.59
CA GLY A 207 8.06 -11.82 1.55
C GLY A 207 7.60 -10.42 1.89
N VAL A 208 8.04 -9.45 1.09
CA VAL A 208 7.74 -8.02 1.27
C VAL A 208 7.28 -7.43 -0.06
N SER A 209 6.29 -6.53 -0.03
CA SER A 209 5.96 -5.62 -1.13
C SER A 209 6.22 -4.19 -0.68
N SER A 210 7.03 -3.42 -1.42
CA SER A 210 7.51 -2.11 -0.99
C SER A 210 7.86 -1.15 -2.16
N PHE A 211 8.38 0.04 -1.86
CA PHE A 211 8.51 1.15 -2.81
C PHE A 211 9.97 1.63 -2.97
N THR A 212 10.40 1.76 -4.22
CA THR A 212 11.62 2.49 -4.61
C THR A 212 11.39 4.01 -4.51
N PRO A 213 12.40 4.83 -4.13
CA PRO A 213 13.76 4.45 -3.73
C PRO A 213 13.88 4.16 -2.23
N PHE A 214 12.80 4.31 -1.45
CA PHE A 214 12.84 4.23 0.00
C PHE A 214 13.39 2.89 0.51
N TYR A 215 12.92 1.77 -0.08
CA TYR A 215 13.25 0.44 0.42
C TYR A 215 14.59 -0.11 -0.08
N ASP A 216 15.22 0.54 -1.07
CA ASP A 216 16.46 0.09 -1.72
C ASP A 216 17.58 -0.16 -0.69
N GLN A 217 17.63 0.66 0.37
CA GLN A 217 18.59 0.58 1.47
C GLN A 217 18.44 -0.66 2.39
N PHE A 218 17.35 -1.43 2.25
CA PHE A 218 17.04 -2.59 3.10
C PHE A 218 17.17 -3.94 2.37
N LEU A 219 17.31 -3.93 1.03
CA LEU A 219 17.35 -5.14 0.19
C LEU A 219 18.44 -6.14 0.59
N SER A 220 19.56 -5.68 1.14
CA SER A 220 20.69 -6.53 1.55
C SER A 220 20.41 -7.43 2.76
N TRP A 221 19.32 -7.20 3.50
CA TRP A 221 18.93 -8.01 4.67
C TRP A 221 17.44 -8.34 4.74
N SER A 222 16.61 -7.77 3.87
CA SER A 222 15.19 -8.09 3.75
C SER A 222 14.98 -9.53 3.25
N PRO A 223 13.86 -10.20 3.61
CA PRO A 223 13.28 -11.29 2.83
C PRO A 223 13.08 -10.91 1.35
N PRO A 224 12.74 -11.89 0.48
CA PRO A 224 12.37 -11.62 -0.90
C PRO A 224 11.40 -10.45 -1.03
N THR A 225 11.83 -9.41 -1.75
CA THR A 225 11.16 -8.12 -1.80
C THR A 225 10.73 -7.81 -3.23
N LEU A 226 9.44 -7.59 -3.40
CA LEU A 226 8.81 -7.06 -4.60
C LEU A 226 8.80 -5.54 -4.54
N PHE A 227 9.14 -4.87 -5.63
CA PHE A 227 8.81 -3.44 -5.75
C PHE A 227 7.40 -3.28 -6.32
N TYR A 228 6.64 -2.36 -5.75
CA TYR A 228 5.33 -1.94 -6.21
C TYR A 228 5.45 -1.09 -7.49
N LYS A 229 4.59 -1.35 -8.48
CA LYS A 229 4.39 -0.47 -9.63
C LYS A 229 3.02 -0.69 -10.26
N ASP A 230 2.21 0.37 -10.40
CA ASP A 230 0.96 0.29 -11.15
C ASP A 230 1.25 0.01 -12.63
N LEU A 231 0.45 -0.85 -13.26
CA LEU A 231 0.67 -1.25 -14.64
C LEU A 231 0.46 -0.09 -15.62
N TYR A 232 -0.51 0.79 -15.35
CA TYR A 232 -0.85 1.90 -16.26
C TYR A 232 -1.02 3.28 -15.60
N ALA A 233 -0.52 3.52 -14.38
CA ALA A 233 -0.56 4.87 -13.82
C ALA A 233 0.45 5.82 -14.47
N VAL A 234 -0.01 7.04 -14.83
CA VAL A 234 0.87 8.20 -15.05
C VAL A 234 0.61 9.21 -13.93
N TYR A 235 1.55 9.29 -12.99
CA TYR A 235 1.45 10.13 -11.79
C TYR A 235 1.42 11.62 -12.13
N ARG A 236 0.47 12.36 -11.55
CA ARG A 236 0.24 13.77 -11.90
C ARG A 236 1.25 14.76 -11.33
N ASP A 237 1.94 14.37 -10.27
CA ASP A 237 3.03 15.14 -9.67
C ASP A 237 4.37 14.91 -10.38
N ASP A 238 4.50 13.85 -11.20
CA ASP A 238 5.54 13.74 -12.23
C ASP A 238 5.20 14.62 -13.44
N THR A 239 5.30 15.93 -13.23
CA THR A 239 5.04 16.94 -14.26
C THR A 239 6.02 16.86 -15.44
N ALA A 240 7.20 16.25 -15.26
CA ALA A 240 8.15 16.04 -16.35
C ALA A 240 7.63 14.99 -17.33
N THR A 241 7.26 13.80 -16.85
CA THR A 241 6.66 12.75 -17.68
C THR A 241 5.34 13.21 -18.30
N VAL A 242 4.45 13.84 -17.53
CA VAL A 242 3.15 14.33 -18.04
C VAL A 242 3.32 15.35 -19.17
N ASN A 243 4.31 16.25 -19.09
CA ASN A 243 4.55 17.25 -20.13
C ASN A 243 5.25 16.66 -21.36
N ALA A 244 6.19 15.73 -21.17
CA ALA A 244 6.92 15.09 -22.25
C ALA A 244 6.06 14.07 -23.04
N HIS A 245 5.10 13.42 -22.37
CA HIS A 245 4.36 12.27 -22.89
C HIS A 245 2.84 12.42 -22.73
N GLN A 246 2.27 13.51 -23.28
CA GLN A 246 0.81 13.70 -23.33
C GLN A 246 0.09 12.69 -24.23
N ASP A 247 0.84 11.99 -25.10
CA ASP A 247 0.41 10.85 -25.93
C ASP A 247 0.25 9.55 -25.12
N TRP A 248 0.89 9.44 -23.95
CA TRP A 248 0.72 8.30 -23.06
C TRP A 248 -0.57 8.35 -22.25
N ILE A 249 -1.32 9.45 -22.25
CA ILE A 249 -2.54 9.58 -21.43
C ILE A 249 -3.77 9.23 -22.27
N LEU A 250 -4.54 8.23 -21.83
CA LEU A 250 -5.82 7.86 -22.43
C LEU A 250 -6.81 9.01 -22.31
N ARG A 251 -7.66 9.17 -23.33
CA ARG A 251 -8.63 10.28 -23.43
C ARG A 251 -10.02 9.80 -23.76
N ASP A 252 -11.02 10.59 -23.40
CA ASP A 252 -12.41 10.41 -23.85
C ASP A 252 -12.61 10.93 -25.30
N ALA A 253 -13.83 10.81 -25.81
CA ALA A 253 -14.19 11.29 -27.15
C ALA A 253 -14.16 12.83 -27.30
N GLY A 254 -14.09 13.59 -26.19
CA GLY A 254 -13.88 15.03 -26.19
C GLY A 254 -12.41 15.44 -26.08
N GLY A 255 -11.48 14.48 -26.01
CA GLY A 255 -10.05 14.72 -25.83
C GLY A 255 -9.62 14.98 -24.38
N ASN A 256 -10.54 14.89 -23.41
CA ASN A 256 -10.23 15.07 -21.99
C ASN A 256 -9.41 13.88 -21.48
N PRO A 257 -8.39 14.10 -20.62
CA PRO A 257 -7.62 13.00 -20.04
C PRO A 257 -8.48 12.16 -19.10
N LEU A 258 -8.21 10.86 -19.07
CA LEU A 258 -8.83 9.91 -18.17
C LEU A 258 -7.89 9.55 -17.01
N TYR A 259 -8.49 9.06 -15.93
CA TYR A 259 -7.85 8.83 -14.64
C TYR A 259 -8.14 7.44 -14.12
N ILE A 260 -7.22 6.88 -13.33
CA ILE A 260 -7.53 5.71 -12.49
C ILE A 260 -8.53 6.18 -11.42
N ASP A 261 -9.63 5.44 -11.24
CA ASP A 261 -10.71 5.80 -10.31
C ASP A 261 -10.35 5.46 -8.85
N TRP A 262 -9.31 6.12 -8.35
CA TRP A 262 -8.79 5.96 -6.99
C TRP A 262 -8.42 7.32 -6.40
N GLY A 263 -8.69 7.54 -5.12
CA GLY A 263 -8.24 8.75 -4.40
C GLY A 263 -8.82 10.08 -4.89
N CYS A 264 -9.85 10.08 -5.75
CA CYS A 264 -10.38 11.26 -6.46
C CYS A 264 -11.06 12.35 -5.61
N GLN A 265 -10.94 12.34 -4.27
CA GLN A 265 -11.66 13.26 -3.37
C GLN A 265 -10.71 14.03 -2.44
N PRO A 266 -10.71 15.38 -2.44
CA PRO A 266 -11.65 16.30 -3.09
C PRO A 266 -11.30 16.65 -4.55
N GLY A 267 -10.48 15.83 -5.21
CA GLY A 267 -10.18 15.91 -6.65
C GLY A 267 -8.92 16.70 -7.02
N PRO A 268 -8.44 16.56 -8.26
CA PRO A 268 -8.71 15.43 -9.17
C PRO A 268 -8.06 14.13 -8.65
N CYS A 269 -8.40 12.97 -9.22
CA CYS A 269 -7.68 11.70 -9.01
C CYS A 269 -6.15 11.91 -9.16
N PRO A 270 -5.28 11.21 -8.40
CA PRO A 270 -3.84 11.49 -8.34
C PRO A 270 -3.05 10.94 -9.55
N GLN A 271 -3.62 10.01 -10.31
CA GLN A 271 -2.99 9.35 -11.45
C GLN A 271 -3.88 9.49 -12.70
N TYR A 272 -3.26 9.79 -13.84
CA TYR A 272 -3.89 9.60 -15.14
C TYR A 272 -3.87 8.11 -15.53
N ALA A 273 -4.84 7.69 -16.34
CA ALA A 273 -4.84 6.38 -16.98
C ALA A 273 -3.93 6.39 -18.21
N GLY A 274 -2.85 5.64 -18.16
CA GLY A 274 -1.86 5.50 -19.22
C GLY A 274 -2.31 4.56 -20.34
N ASP A 275 -1.87 4.82 -21.57
CA ASP A 275 -2.02 3.92 -22.71
C ASP A 275 -0.99 2.78 -22.63
N PHE A 276 -1.34 1.73 -21.88
CA PHE A 276 -0.60 0.48 -21.84
C PHE A 276 -0.67 -0.35 -23.14
N GLY A 277 -1.25 0.17 -24.22
CA GLY A 277 -1.06 -0.31 -25.59
C GLY A 277 -0.06 0.52 -26.41
N SER A 278 0.51 1.60 -25.87
CA SER A 278 1.56 2.39 -26.52
C SER A 278 2.94 1.76 -26.32
N ALA A 279 3.67 1.54 -27.41
CA ALA A 279 5.00 0.92 -27.37
C ALA A 279 6.02 1.75 -26.58
N SER A 280 5.96 3.09 -26.67
CA SER A 280 6.86 3.99 -25.93
C SER A 280 6.57 3.97 -24.42
N PHE A 281 5.29 3.97 -24.03
CA PHE A 281 4.87 3.80 -22.64
C PHE A 281 5.37 2.47 -22.07
N ARG A 282 5.09 1.35 -22.76
CA ARG A 282 5.53 0.01 -22.33
C ARG A 282 7.05 -0.08 -22.19
N SER A 283 7.80 0.46 -23.16
CA SER A 283 9.27 0.46 -23.13
C SER A 283 9.83 1.24 -21.94
N ASN A 284 9.28 2.41 -21.62
CA ASN A 284 9.69 3.18 -20.45
C ASN A 284 9.33 2.47 -19.14
N TRP A 285 8.11 1.92 -19.02
CA TRP A 285 7.69 1.14 -17.85
C TRP A 285 8.64 -0.02 -17.58
N ILE A 286 8.99 -0.78 -18.63
CA ILE A 286 9.90 -1.94 -18.56
C ILE A 286 11.33 -1.50 -18.23
N ALA A 287 11.82 -0.38 -18.76
CA ALA A 287 13.13 0.16 -18.41
C ALA A 287 13.21 0.53 -16.91
N GLN A 288 12.17 1.18 -16.36
CA GLN A 288 12.08 1.49 -14.93
C GLN A 288 12.02 0.20 -14.08
N ALA A 289 11.29 -0.81 -14.54
CA ALA A 289 11.21 -2.10 -13.86
C ALA A 289 12.56 -2.84 -13.84
N LYS A 290 13.27 -2.91 -14.98
CA LYS A 290 14.64 -3.44 -15.07
C LYS A 290 15.60 -2.71 -14.12
N ALA A 291 15.51 -1.38 -14.06
CA ALA A 291 16.33 -0.56 -13.17
C ALA A 291 16.02 -0.80 -11.68
N ALA A 292 14.81 -1.19 -11.31
CA ALA A 292 14.48 -1.62 -9.96
C ALA A 292 15.00 -3.03 -9.66
N VAL A 293 14.74 -4.03 -10.51
CA VAL A 293 15.27 -5.40 -10.35
C VAL A 293 16.80 -5.40 -10.20
N ALA A 294 17.51 -4.60 -10.98
CA ALA A 294 18.96 -4.45 -10.91
C ALA A 294 19.51 -3.97 -9.55
N LYS A 295 18.67 -3.45 -8.65
CA LYS A 295 19.04 -3.09 -7.26
C LYS A 295 18.99 -4.28 -6.29
N GLY A 296 18.44 -5.42 -6.70
CA GLY A 296 18.26 -6.61 -5.86
C GLY A 296 16.83 -6.90 -5.41
N TYR A 297 15.81 -6.26 -5.99
CA TYR A 297 14.42 -6.71 -5.80
C TYR A 297 14.21 -8.06 -6.50
N THR A 298 13.56 -9.02 -5.83
CA THR A 298 13.30 -10.38 -6.35
C THR A 298 12.15 -10.42 -7.34
N GLY A 299 11.36 -9.34 -7.43
CA GLY A 299 10.18 -9.30 -8.27
C GLY A 299 9.49 -7.94 -8.33
N ILE A 300 8.35 -7.95 -9.02
CA ILE A 300 7.45 -6.82 -9.22
C ILE A 300 6.08 -7.21 -8.65
N TRP A 301 5.53 -6.35 -7.78
CA TRP A 301 4.13 -6.36 -7.42
C TRP A 301 3.44 -5.32 -8.30
N ILE A 302 2.69 -5.80 -9.29
CA ILE A 302 2.10 -5.01 -10.38
C ILE A 302 0.67 -4.63 -9.94
N ASP A 303 0.40 -3.35 -9.69
CA ASP A 303 -0.96 -2.89 -9.41
C ASP A 303 -1.78 -2.66 -10.69
N ASP A 304 -3.09 -2.49 -10.55
CA ASP A 304 -4.03 -2.19 -11.63
C ASP A 304 -4.01 -3.19 -12.79
N VAL A 305 -3.92 -4.50 -12.52
CA VAL A 305 -4.10 -5.54 -13.53
C VAL A 305 -5.59 -5.79 -13.79
N ASN A 306 -6.28 -4.70 -14.12
CA ASN A 306 -7.72 -4.60 -14.26
C ASN A 306 -8.16 -5.08 -15.64
N MET A 307 -8.77 -6.27 -15.74
CA MET A 307 -9.29 -6.81 -17.01
C MET A 307 -10.58 -6.10 -17.50
N GLU A 308 -11.08 -5.11 -16.78
CA GLU A 308 -12.23 -4.29 -17.18
C GLU A 308 -11.88 -2.81 -16.95
N PHE A 309 -12.62 -1.88 -17.58
CA PHE A 309 -12.42 -0.45 -17.37
C PHE A 309 -12.62 -0.06 -15.89
N ARG A 310 -11.54 0.39 -15.25
CA ARG A 310 -11.50 1.01 -13.91
C ARG A 310 -10.94 2.43 -13.98
N ILE A 311 -11.47 3.17 -14.96
CA ILE A 311 -11.04 4.53 -15.27
C ILE A 311 -12.24 5.45 -15.47
N GLY A 312 -12.04 6.73 -15.24
CA GLY A 312 -13.08 7.74 -15.34
C GLY A 312 -12.54 9.15 -15.63
N ASP A 313 -13.44 10.13 -15.55
CA ASP A 313 -13.08 11.54 -15.59
C ASP A 313 -12.31 11.98 -14.31
N ALA A 314 -11.97 13.27 -14.24
CA ALA A 314 -11.26 13.87 -13.10
C ALA A 314 -11.96 13.72 -11.74
N ASN A 315 -13.25 13.36 -11.72
CA ASN A 315 -14.09 13.20 -10.54
C ASN A 315 -14.36 11.73 -10.18
N GLY A 316 -13.83 10.76 -10.95
CA GLY A 316 -14.11 9.32 -10.82
C GLY A 316 -15.36 8.86 -11.57
N LYS A 317 -15.93 9.68 -12.47
CA LYS A 317 -17.08 9.23 -13.27
C LYS A 317 -16.61 8.30 -14.38
N ALA A 318 -16.97 7.02 -14.28
CA ALA A 318 -16.67 6.00 -15.29
C ALA A 318 -16.95 6.49 -16.72
N THR A 319 -15.93 6.42 -17.58
CA THR A 319 -15.92 7.01 -18.92
C THR A 319 -15.16 6.08 -19.88
N ILE A 320 -15.68 5.91 -21.11
CA ILE A 320 -15.08 5.01 -22.10
C ILE A 320 -13.89 5.72 -22.77
N PRO A 321 -12.68 5.14 -22.78
CA PRO A 321 -11.54 5.70 -23.50
C PRO A 321 -11.71 5.58 -25.01
N VAL A 322 -11.13 6.50 -25.77
CA VAL A 322 -10.80 6.31 -27.18
C VAL A 322 -9.59 5.38 -27.28
N ASP A 323 -9.64 4.39 -28.16
CA ASP A 323 -8.53 3.53 -28.54
C ASP A 323 -7.62 4.31 -29.51
N PRO A 324 -6.41 4.75 -29.11
CA PRO A 324 -5.56 5.62 -29.94
C PRO A 324 -5.08 4.94 -31.24
N ARG A 325 -5.16 3.61 -31.32
CA ARG A 325 -4.72 2.80 -32.47
C ARG A 325 -5.82 2.66 -33.53
N THR A 326 -7.06 3.05 -33.20
CA THR A 326 -8.21 2.95 -34.12
C THR A 326 -9.04 4.24 -34.23
N GLY A 327 -8.86 5.20 -33.34
CA GLY A 327 -9.66 6.43 -33.27
C GLY A 327 -11.12 6.21 -32.82
N LYS A 328 -11.49 4.99 -32.42
CA LYS A 328 -12.85 4.60 -32.00
C LYS A 328 -12.92 4.44 -30.48
N ALA A 329 -14.13 4.35 -29.94
CA ALA A 329 -14.33 3.95 -28.55
C ALA A 329 -13.67 2.57 -28.29
N MET A 330 -12.89 2.48 -27.22
CA MET A 330 -12.23 1.26 -26.78
C MET A 330 -13.26 0.20 -26.41
N THR A 331 -13.02 -1.04 -26.82
CA THR A 331 -13.81 -2.20 -26.41
C THR A 331 -13.13 -2.93 -25.25
N TYR A 332 -13.92 -3.62 -24.41
CA TYR A 332 -13.38 -4.53 -23.40
C TYR A 332 -12.52 -5.67 -23.99
N LEU A 333 -12.73 -6.04 -25.26
CA LEU A 333 -11.89 -6.99 -25.97
C LEU A 333 -10.49 -6.39 -26.24
N ASN A 334 -10.45 -5.17 -26.79
CA ASN A 334 -9.20 -4.46 -27.06
C ASN A 334 -8.42 -4.20 -25.76
N TRP A 335 -9.10 -3.69 -24.72
CA TRP A 335 -8.51 -3.45 -23.39
C TRP A 335 -7.79 -4.68 -22.84
N ARG A 336 -8.49 -5.82 -22.77
CA ARG A 336 -7.92 -7.09 -22.26
C ARG A 336 -6.82 -7.64 -23.15
N ARG A 337 -6.92 -7.44 -24.48
CA ARG A 337 -5.85 -7.82 -25.42
C ARG A 337 -4.57 -7.05 -25.11
N TYR A 338 -4.64 -5.73 -25.02
CA TYR A 338 -3.46 -4.90 -24.74
C TYR A 338 -2.89 -5.18 -23.34
N MET A 339 -3.74 -5.55 -22.37
CA MET A 339 -3.33 -5.90 -21.01
C MET A 339 -2.51 -7.20 -21.01
N ALA A 340 -3.03 -8.24 -21.67
CA ALA A 340 -2.34 -9.51 -21.83
C ALA A 340 -1.01 -9.37 -22.60
N GLU A 341 -1.03 -8.67 -23.74
CA GLU A 341 0.17 -8.41 -24.53
C GLU A 341 1.25 -7.64 -23.75
N PHE A 342 0.87 -6.74 -22.86
CA PHE A 342 1.82 -6.00 -22.04
C PHE A 342 2.45 -6.87 -20.96
N LEU A 343 1.66 -7.66 -20.23
CA LEU A 343 2.18 -8.61 -19.24
C LEU A 343 3.10 -9.66 -19.88
N GLU A 344 2.71 -10.19 -21.05
CA GLU A 344 3.58 -11.06 -21.85
C GLU A 344 4.88 -10.35 -22.28
N GLN A 345 4.84 -9.06 -22.61
CA GLN A 345 6.03 -8.28 -22.93
C GLN A 345 6.92 -8.09 -21.69
N ILE A 346 6.35 -7.77 -20.52
CA ILE A 346 7.09 -7.66 -19.26
C ILE A 346 7.79 -8.98 -18.94
N ARG A 347 7.09 -10.12 -19.07
CA ARG A 347 7.67 -11.46 -18.87
C ARG A 347 8.83 -11.77 -19.82
N ARG A 348 8.68 -11.46 -21.12
CA ARG A 348 9.76 -11.68 -22.10
C ARG A 348 10.97 -10.78 -21.86
N GLU A 349 10.74 -9.54 -21.45
CA GLU A 349 11.79 -8.54 -21.26
C GLU A 349 12.54 -8.68 -19.94
N ILE A 350 11.89 -9.25 -18.91
CA ILE A 350 12.45 -9.42 -17.56
C ILE A 350 12.28 -10.88 -17.10
N PRO A 351 12.91 -11.86 -17.79
CA PRO A 351 12.79 -13.28 -17.45
C PRO A 351 13.40 -13.58 -16.07
N GLY A 352 12.89 -14.62 -15.40
CA GLY A 352 13.34 -15.05 -14.06
C GLY A 352 12.93 -14.14 -12.89
N THR A 353 12.46 -12.92 -13.15
CA THR A 353 11.92 -12.02 -12.12
C THR A 353 10.52 -12.45 -11.70
N GLN A 354 10.21 -12.48 -10.40
CA GLN A 354 8.85 -12.81 -9.97
C GLN A 354 7.88 -11.69 -10.33
N LEU A 355 6.77 -12.01 -11.00
CA LEU A 355 5.69 -11.06 -11.31
C LEU A 355 4.44 -11.46 -10.54
N VAL A 356 3.95 -10.55 -9.68
CA VAL A 356 2.72 -10.71 -8.92
C VAL A 356 1.72 -9.67 -9.41
N ALA A 357 0.59 -10.09 -9.99
CA ALA A 357 -0.44 -9.17 -10.49
C ALA A 357 -1.54 -8.94 -9.45
N ASN A 358 -1.76 -7.69 -9.02
CA ASN A 358 -2.96 -7.32 -8.29
C ASN A 358 -4.14 -7.27 -9.25
N VAL A 359 -5.08 -8.19 -9.06
CA VAL A 359 -6.25 -8.35 -9.94
C VAL A 359 -7.52 -8.15 -9.14
N LEU A 360 -8.50 -7.51 -9.78
CA LEU A 360 -9.88 -7.59 -9.31
C LEU A 360 -10.41 -9.00 -9.57
N TRP A 361 -10.37 -9.84 -8.53
CA TRP A 361 -10.88 -11.21 -8.54
C TRP A 361 -12.35 -11.28 -8.98
N PHE A 362 -13.10 -10.21 -8.71
CA PHE A 362 -14.50 -10.01 -9.10
C PHE A 362 -14.69 -9.29 -10.45
N GLY A 363 -13.66 -9.25 -11.30
CA GLY A 363 -13.58 -8.47 -12.54
C GLY A 363 -14.51 -8.90 -13.69
N GLY A 364 -15.72 -9.36 -13.39
CA GLY A 364 -16.77 -9.67 -14.36
C GLY A 364 -18.14 -9.79 -13.70
N THR A 365 -19.20 -9.46 -14.44
CA THR A 365 -20.59 -9.64 -14.01
C THR A 365 -21.05 -11.11 -14.05
N ALA A 366 -20.15 -12.06 -14.30
CA ALA A 366 -20.43 -13.46 -14.49
C ALA A 366 -19.33 -14.35 -13.89
N ILE A 367 -19.74 -15.49 -13.31
CA ILE A 367 -18.83 -16.55 -12.88
C ILE A 367 -18.10 -17.14 -14.09
N GLY A 368 -16.83 -17.49 -13.91
CA GLY A 368 -15.99 -18.03 -14.99
C GLY A 368 -15.50 -16.98 -15.98
N ARG A 369 -15.59 -15.68 -15.68
CA ARG A 369 -15.00 -14.61 -16.52
C ARG A 369 -13.50 -14.84 -16.78
N ASP A 370 -12.81 -15.44 -15.82
CA ASP A 370 -11.42 -15.89 -15.89
C ASP A 370 -11.13 -16.94 -16.97
N SER A 371 -12.15 -17.60 -17.55
CA SER A 371 -11.99 -18.49 -18.71
C SER A 371 -11.75 -17.75 -20.03
N ASP A 372 -11.87 -16.42 -20.08
CA ASP A 372 -11.60 -15.64 -21.29
C ASP A 372 -10.15 -15.83 -21.76
N PRO A 373 -9.92 -16.18 -23.05
CA PRO A 373 -8.57 -16.47 -23.56
C PRO A 373 -7.54 -15.36 -23.35
N LEU A 374 -7.95 -14.09 -23.27
CA LEU A 374 -7.05 -12.96 -23.03
C LEU A 374 -6.67 -12.84 -21.55
N ILE A 375 -7.61 -13.10 -20.65
CA ILE A 375 -7.34 -13.15 -19.20
C ILE A 375 -6.43 -14.35 -18.90
N GLN A 376 -6.72 -15.50 -19.51
CA GLN A 376 -5.89 -16.70 -19.47
C GLN A 376 -4.44 -16.47 -19.97
N ARG A 377 -4.25 -15.67 -21.02
CA ARG A 377 -2.91 -15.24 -21.49
C ARG A 377 -2.19 -14.38 -20.47
N ALA A 378 -2.87 -13.39 -19.89
CA ALA A 378 -2.32 -12.54 -18.84
C ALA A 378 -1.89 -13.33 -17.59
N TYR A 379 -2.71 -14.28 -17.15
CA TYR A 379 -2.42 -15.14 -16.00
C TYR A 379 -1.20 -16.04 -16.25
N ARG A 380 -1.01 -16.57 -17.46
CA ARG A 380 0.21 -17.32 -17.84
C ARG A 380 1.48 -16.46 -17.93
N ALA A 381 1.38 -15.13 -17.91
CA ALA A 381 2.54 -14.25 -17.92
C ALA A 381 3.09 -13.95 -16.51
N VAL A 382 2.34 -14.26 -15.44
CA VAL A 382 2.68 -13.93 -14.04
C VAL A 382 2.86 -15.19 -13.19
N ASP A 383 3.58 -15.08 -12.07
CA ASP A 383 3.87 -16.22 -11.18
C ASP A 383 2.89 -16.33 -10.00
N ARG A 384 2.12 -15.26 -9.73
CA ARG A 384 1.16 -15.19 -8.63
C ARG A 384 0.12 -14.11 -8.88
N LEU A 385 -1.09 -14.30 -8.34
CA LEU A 385 -2.10 -13.24 -8.26
C LEU A 385 -2.17 -12.67 -6.85
N ASN A 386 -2.21 -11.35 -6.71
CA ASN A 386 -2.63 -10.70 -5.48
C ASN A 386 -4.13 -10.43 -5.55
N LEU A 387 -4.85 -10.87 -4.52
CA LEU A 387 -6.29 -10.71 -4.37
C LEU A 387 -6.53 -9.72 -3.23
N GLU A 388 -6.65 -8.44 -3.60
CA GLU A 388 -6.82 -7.34 -2.64
C GLU A 388 -8.06 -7.54 -1.76
N ARG A 389 -7.95 -7.11 -0.49
CA ARG A 389 -8.90 -7.31 0.61
C ARG A 389 -9.07 -8.76 1.07
N GLY A 390 -8.60 -9.74 0.29
CA GLY A 390 -8.69 -11.16 0.63
C GLY A 390 -10.12 -11.57 1.00
N PHE A 391 -10.28 -12.34 2.07
CA PHE A 391 -11.61 -12.69 2.57
C PHE A 391 -12.31 -11.54 3.31
N ASN A 392 -11.62 -10.45 3.64
CA ASN A 392 -12.19 -9.30 4.35
C ASN A 392 -12.87 -8.26 3.45
N ASP A 393 -12.98 -8.53 2.14
CA ASP A 393 -13.74 -7.71 1.20
C ASP A 393 -15.21 -7.54 1.65
N ASP A 394 -15.65 -6.30 1.78
CA ASP A 394 -16.99 -5.93 2.23
C ASP A 394 -18.08 -6.18 1.16
N GLY A 395 -17.68 -6.38 -0.10
CA GLY A 395 -18.51 -6.89 -1.17
C GLY A 395 -18.98 -8.33 -0.93
N LEU A 396 -18.14 -9.17 -0.31
CA LEU A 396 -18.41 -10.62 -0.14
C LEU A 396 -19.72 -10.91 0.61
N THR A 397 -20.38 -12.02 0.26
CA THR A 397 -21.68 -12.44 0.79
C THR A 397 -21.71 -13.88 1.31
N ALA A 398 -22.80 -14.24 1.97
CA ALA A 398 -23.14 -15.58 2.41
C ALA A 398 -24.03 -16.35 1.39
N GLY A 399 -24.07 -15.88 0.14
CA GLY A 399 -24.74 -16.58 -0.96
C GLY A 399 -24.04 -17.89 -1.32
N TYR A 400 -24.37 -18.41 -2.49
CA TYR A 400 -23.81 -19.66 -3.00
C TYR A 400 -23.62 -19.60 -4.51
N ALA A 401 -22.62 -20.31 -4.99
CA ALA A 401 -22.40 -20.47 -6.43
C ALA A 401 -23.48 -21.38 -7.05
N PRO A 402 -23.88 -21.18 -8.32
CA PRO A 402 -23.51 -20.08 -9.19
C PRO A 402 -24.44 -18.86 -9.07
N ARG A 403 -25.35 -18.82 -8.10
CA ARG A 403 -26.40 -17.79 -8.01
C ARG A 403 -25.91 -16.45 -7.48
N ASP A 404 -24.85 -16.47 -6.67
CA ASP A 404 -24.24 -15.26 -6.12
C ASP A 404 -22.75 -15.19 -6.48
N VAL A 405 -22.44 -14.33 -7.46
CA VAL A 405 -21.08 -14.10 -7.95
C VAL A 405 -20.19 -13.42 -6.90
N TRP A 406 -20.78 -12.83 -5.86
CA TRP A 406 -20.11 -12.17 -4.74
C TRP A 406 -20.02 -13.05 -3.49
N SER A 407 -20.43 -14.32 -3.57
CA SER A 407 -20.32 -15.22 -2.42
C SER A 407 -18.87 -15.61 -2.12
N VAL A 408 -18.59 -15.85 -0.83
CA VAL A 408 -17.35 -16.47 -0.37
C VAL A 408 -17.08 -17.80 -1.10
N GLU A 409 -18.13 -18.54 -1.48
CA GLU A 409 -18.03 -19.75 -2.28
C GLU A 409 -17.49 -19.49 -3.69
N THR A 410 -18.03 -18.50 -4.40
CA THR A 410 -17.54 -18.10 -5.73
C THR A 410 -16.09 -17.61 -5.68
N PHE A 411 -15.70 -16.87 -4.64
CA PHE A 411 -14.32 -16.43 -4.46
C PHE A 411 -13.35 -17.60 -4.25
N MET A 412 -13.72 -18.57 -3.40
CA MET A 412 -12.95 -19.80 -3.23
C MET A 412 -12.86 -20.61 -4.52
N GLN A 413 -13.95 -20.74 -5.28
CA GLN A 413 -13.95 -21.43 -6.58
C GLN A 413 -13.08 -20.73 -7.63
N PHE A 414 -12.97 -19.40 -7.59
CA PHE A 414 -12.01 -18.67 -8.44
C PHE A 414 -10.57 -19.05 -8.07
N ILE A 415 -10.23 -19.08 -6.78
CA ILE A 415 -8.90 -19.49 -6.29
C ILE A 415 -8.61 -20.95 -6.70
N ASP A 416 -9.57 -21.86 -6.54
CA ASP A 416 -9.41 -23.26 -6.97
C ASP A 416 -9.05 -23.36 -8.47
N ARG A 417 -9.69 -22.57 -9.34
CA ARG A 417 -9.35 -22.53 -10.77
C ARG A 417 -7.97 -21.94 -11.07
N MET A 418 -7.49 -21.00 -10.25
CA MET A 418 -6.12 -20.48 -10.38
C MET A 418 -5.11 -21.56 -9.97
N HIS A 419 -5.37 -22.30 -8.90
CA HIS A 419 -4.56 -23.44 -8.51
C HIS A 419 -4.54 -24.56 -9.55
N ASP A 420 -5.65 -24.81 -10.24
CA ASP A 420 -5.72 -25.79 -11.34
C ASP A 420 -4.91 -25.34 -12.57
N MET A 421 -4.62 -24.03 -12.70
CA MET A 421 -3.64 -23.48 -13.65
C MET A 421 -2.18 -23.50 -13.13
N GLY A 422 -1.95 -23.98 -11.91
CA GLY A 422 -0.64 -23.90 -11.24
C GLY A 422 -0.28 -22.50 -10.72
N LEU A 423 -1.25 -21.58 -10.65
CA LEU A 423 -1.04 -20.17 -10.30
C LEU A 423 -1.44 -19.93 -8.82
N PRO A 424 -0.47 -19.74 -7.90
CA PRO A 424 -0.77 -19.45 -6.50
C PRO A 424 -1.32 -18.03 -6.31
N VAL A 425 -1.85 -17.77 -5.11
CA VAL A 425 -2.44 -16.46 -4.75
C VAL A 425 -1.78 -15.84 -3.52
N THR A 426 -1.94 -14.52 -3.36
CA THR A 426 -1.73 -13.77 -2.11
C THR A 426 -3.06 -13.17 -1.68
N LEU A 427 -3.51 -13.46 -0.46
CA LEU A 427 -4.74 -12.89 0.12
C LEU A 427 -4.39 -11.66 0.96
N ASP A 428 -4.34 -10.48 0.34
CA ASP A 428 -3.88 -9.22 0.95
C ASP A 428 -5.04 -8.47 1.62
N SER A 429 -5.31 -8.78 2.90
CA SER A 429 -6.44 -8.21 3.64
C SER A 429 -6.25 -6.73 3.98
N SER A 430 -7.38 -6.04 4.20
CA SER A 430 -7.44 -4.67 4.74
C SER A 430 -8.22 -4.60 6.07
N GLY A 431 -8.26 -5.72 6.80
CA GLY A 431 -9.12 -5.93 7.95
C GLY A 431 -8.52 -5.40 9.25
N GLU A 432 -9.23 -4.54 9.97
CA GLU A 432 -8.73 -4.01 11.24
C GLU A 432 -8.89 -5.00 12.42
N GLY A 433 -7.76 -5.48 12.94
CA GLY A 433 -7.64 -6.18 14.23
C GLY A 433 -7.90 -7.69 14.20
N LYS A 434 -7.53 -8.35 15.30
CA LYS A 434 -7.48 -9.83 15.42
C LYS A 434 -8.71 -10.59 14.86
N PRO A 435 -9.98 -10.17 15.07
CA PRO A 435 -11.14 -10.88 14.53
C PRO A 435 -11.28 -10.79 13.00
N ALA A 436 -10.69 -9.78 12.37
CA ALA A 436 -10.59 -9.66 10.92
C ALA A 436 -9.40 -10.47 10.40
N TRP A 437 -8.25 -10.39 11.07
CA TRP A 437 -7.05 -11.17 10.75
C TRP A 437 -7.29 -12.69 10.83
N GLU A 438 -8.02 -13.17 11.85
CA GLU A 438 -8.43 -14.57 11.96
C GLU A 438 -9.43 -14.98 10.86
N TYR A 439 -10.20 -14.03 10.32
CA TYR A 439 -11.08 -14.29 9.18
C TYR A 439 -10.28 -14.50 7.89
N ASN A 440 -9.30 -13.63 7.58
CA ASN A 440 -8.42 -13.82 6.43
C ASN A 440 -7.59 -15.09 6.56
N LEU A 441 -7.02 -15.34 7.73
CA LEU A 441 -6.20 -16.52 8.01
C LEU A 441 -6.99 -17.83 7.87
N ALA A 442 -8.23 -17.85 8.34
CA ALA A 442 -9.11 -19.00 8.14
C ALA A 442 -9.43 -19.19 6.65
N GLY A 443 -9.74 -18.11 5.92
CA GLY A 443 -9.95 -18.15 4.48
C GLY A 443 -8.74 -18.68 3.71
N PHE A 444 -7.54 -18.23 4.08
CA PHE A 444 -6.25 -18.73 3.59
C PHE A 444 -6.12 -20.25 3.79
N PHE A 445 -6.27 -20.76 5.01
CA PHE A 445 -6.16 -22.21 5.26
C PHE A 445 -7.27 -23.03 4.56
N LEU A 446 -8.43 -22.44 4.27
CA LEU A 446 -9.50 -23.10 3.51
C LEU A 446 -9.20 -23.22 2.02
N VAL A 447 -8.26 -22.45 1.47
CA VAL A 447 -7.87 -22.53 0.05
C VAL A 447 -6.46 -23.07 -0.18
N ASP A 448 -5.49 -22.82 0.71
CA ASP A 448 -4.07 -23.11 0.43
C ASP A 448 -3.85 -24.58 0.03
N ARG A 449 -3.12 -24.77 -1.07
CA ARG A 449 -2.63 -26.08 -1.56
C ARG A 449 -1.15 -26.30 -1.27
N GLY A 450 -0.55 -25.46 -0.44
CA GLY A 450 0.87 -25.50 -0.10
C GLY A 450 1.73 -24.50 -0.88
N LEU A 451 1.12 -23.52 -1.58
CA LEU A 451 1.84 -22.49 -2.35
C LEU A 451 1.34 -21.04 -2.09
N ASP A 452 0.21 -20.83 -1.41
CA ASP A 452 -0.39 -19.50 -1.27
C ASP A 452 0.31 -18.64 -0.20
N ALA A 453 0.03 -17.34 -0.25
CA ALA A 453 0.47 -16.36 0.75
C ALA A 453 -0.71 -15.58 1.35
N VAL A 454 -0.49 -14.98 2.51
CA VAL A 454 -1.48 -14.15 3.22
C VAL A 454 -0.84 -12.81 3.60
N GLY A 455 -1.57 -11.72 3.40
CA GLY A 455 -1.13 -10.36 3.74
C GLY A 455 -2.15 -9.64 4.60
N GLU A 456 -1.72 -8.54 5.21
CA GLU A 456 -2.58 -7.64 5.97
C GLU A 456 -2.05 -6.20 5.89
N MET A 457 -2.67 -5.39 5.04
CA MET A 457 -2.34 -3.98 4.84
C MET A 457 -2.59 -3.12 6.08
N ALA A 458 -3.52 -3.51 6.95
CA ALA A 458 -3.83 -2.78 8.19
C ALA A 458 -2.91 -3.16 9.36
N LEU A 459 -1.88 -4.00 9.16
CA LEU A 459 -0.96 -4.42 10.22
C LEU A 459 -0.04 -3.24 10.62
N PRO A 460 -0.14 -2.71 11.85
CA PRO A 460 0.70 -1.58 12.26
C PRO A 460 2.15 -2.00 12.45
N ALA A 461 3.09 -1.10 12.14
CA ALA A 461 4.52 -1.35 12.28
C ALA A 461 4.90 -1.87 13.68
N GLY A 462 5.51 -3.06 13.72
CA GLY A 462 5.93 -3.74 14.94
C GLY A 462 4.81 -4.39 15.78
N GLN A 463 3.54 -4.38 15.35
CA GLN A 463 2.42 -5.02 16.07
C GLN A 463 2.11 -6.41 15.51
N TRP A 464 3.08 -7.33 15.63
CA TRP A 464 2.90 -8.71 15.19
C TRP A 464 1.71 -9.40 15.86
N TRP A 465 1.06 -10.30 15.13
CA TRP A 465 0.01 -11.16 15.65
C TRP A 465 0.37 -12.62 15.44
N ASN A 466 0.53 -13.35 16.55
CA ASN A 466 0.95 -14.76 16.58
C ASN A 466 0.01 -15.72 15.82
N GLY A 467 -1.16 -15.26 15.35
CA GLY A 467 -1.97 -16.03 14.40
C GLY A 467 -1.24 -16.35 13.10
N TRP A 468 -0.34 -15.47 12.66
CA TRP A 468 0.50 -15.70 11.48
C TRP A 468 1.60 -16.75 11.71
N ASP A 469 1.92 -17.10 12.97
CA ASP A 469 2.88 -18.17 13.29
C ASP A 469 2.22 -19.55 13.46
N VAL A 470 0.89 -19.65 13.27
CA VAL A 470 0.13 -20.89 13.47
C VAL A 470 0.54 -21.96 12.45
N ARG A 471 0.76 -23.17 12.97
CA ARG A 471 1.09 -24.38 12.19
C ARG A 471 0.07 -25.47 12.48
N LEU A 472 -0.81 -25.75 11.52
CA LEU A 472 -1.85 -26.78 11.63
C LEU A 472 -1.39 -28.16 11.12
N GLY A 473 -0.23 -28.26 10.46
CA GLY A 473 0.23 -29.48 9.78
C GLY A 473 -0.47 -29.68 8.44
N ASP A 474 -0.44 -30.89 7.89
CA ASP A 474 -1.09 -31.17 6.62
C ASP A 474 -2.62 -31.21 6.73
N PRO A 475 -3.35 -30.83 5.67
CA PRO A 475 -4.79 -30.97 5.62
C PRO A 475 -5.18 -32.45 5.56
N LEU A 476 -6.17 -32.85 6.37
CA LEU A 476 -6.70 -34.21 6.39
C LEU A 476 -7.76 -34.46 5.30
N GLY A 477 -8.03 -33.45 4.47
CA GLY A 477 -9.01 -33.52 3.39
C GLY A 477 -9.18 -32.19 2.66
N ALA A 478 -10.15 -32.18 1.74
CA ALA A 478 -10.58 -30.98 1.05
C ALA A 478 -11.28 -29.99 2.01
N ARG A 479 -11.52 -28.77 1.51
CA ARG A 479 -12.46 -27.83 2.13
C ARG A 479 -13.88 -28.36 1.94
N GLU A 480 -14.67 -28.36 3.00
CA GLU A 480 -16.08 -28.74 2.98
C GLU A 480 -16.98 -27.54 3.30
N ARG A 481 -18.23 -27.61 2.84
CA ARG A 481 -19.29 -26.68 3.24
C ARG A 481 -20.39 -27.44 3.97
N ARG A 482 -20.58 -27.10 5.24
CA ARG A 482 -21.56 -27.73 6.13
C ARG A 482 -22.99 -27.39 5.70
N ALA A 483 -23.95 -28.24 6.05
CA ALA A 483 -25.38 -27.97 5.83
C ALA A 483 -25.89 -26.67 6.52
N ASP A 484 -25.19 -26.20 7.55
CA ASP A 484 -25.48 -24.93 8.23
C ASP A 484 -24.89 -23.69 7.51
N GLY A 485 -24.12 -23.89 6.43
CA GLY A 485 -23.51 -22.86 5.58
C GLY A 485 -22.07 -22.47 5.95
N VAL A 486 -21.52 -22.97 7.05
CA VAL A 486 -20.13 -22.72 7.47
C VAL A 486 -19.15 -23.56 6.64
N PHE A 487 -18.05 -22.96 6.22
CA PHE A 487 -16.94 -23.68 5.58
C PHE A 487 -16.02 -24.26 6.65
N GLU A 488 -15.53 -25.49 6.41
CA GLU A 488 -14.57 -26.13 7.30
C GLU A 488 -13.43 -26.85 6.55
N ARG A 489 -12.28 -27.00 7.21
CA ARG A 489 -11.20 -27.89 6.78
C ARG A 489 -10.42 -28.42 7.98
N ARG A 490 -10.15 -29.72 7.96
CA ARG A 490 -9.42 -30.44 9.02
C ARG A 490 -7.93 -30.50 8.70
N PHE A 491 -7.10 -30.44 9.73
CA PHE A 491 -5.65 -30.55 9.64
C PHE A 491 -5.14 -31.48 10.74
N GLN A 492 -3.95 -32.06 10.56
CA GLN A 492 -3.31 -32.95 11.55
C GLN A 492 -3.39 -32.40 12.98
N ASN A 493 -3.03 -31.12 13.15
CA ASN A 493 -2.94 -30.42 14.42
C ASN A 493 -4.03 -29.33 14.57
N GLY A 494 -5.16 -29.43 13.87
CA GLY A 494 -6.17 -28.37 13.96
C GLY A 494 -7.45 -28.50 13.13
N TRP A 495 -8.25 -27.44 13.18
CA TRP A 495 -9.52 -27.31 12.48
C TRP A 495 -9.79 -25.84 12.18
N VAL A 496 -10.15 -25.54 10.94
CA VAL A 496 -10.54 -24.19 10.51
C VAL A 496 -12.03 -24.17 10.24
N LEU A 497 -12.70 -23.14 10.74
CA LEU A 497 -14.14 -22.87 10.58
C LEU A 497 -14.34 -21.41 10.12
N LEU A 498 -15.11 -21.18 9.07
CA LEU A 498 -15.40 -19.83 8.56
C LEU A 498 -16.90 -19.68 8.27
N ASN A 499 -17.54 -18.72 8.95
CA ASN A 499 -18.92 -18.31 8.63
C ASN A 499 -18.89 -17.17 7.60
N PRO A 500 -19.46 -17.35 6.39
CA PRO A 500 -19.40 -16.35 5.31
C PRO A 500 -19.82 -14.93 5.72
N SER A 501 -19.28 -13.93 5.03
CA SER A 501 -19.62 -12.52 5.26
C SER A 501 -21.13 -12.31 5.13
N LYS A 502 -21.73 -11.53 6.06
CA LYS A 502 -23.20 -11.31 6.15
C LYS A 502 -24.02 -12.58 6.48
N GLY A 503 -23.39 -13.71 6.83
CA GLY A 503 -24.07 -14.93 7.27
C GLY A 503 -24.75 -14.80 8.64
N ALA A 504 -25.81 -15.58 8.87
CA ALA A 504 -26.45 -15.67 10.18
C ALA A 504 -25.49 -16.31 11.22
N THR A 505 -25.58 -15.90 12.49
CA THR A 505 -24.74 -16.46 13.57
C THR A 505 -24.94 -17.97 13.72
N LYS A 506 -23.84 -18.72 13.87
CA LYS A 506 -23.82 -20.18 14.05
C LYS A 506 -23.08 -20.56 15.32
N THR A 507 -23.52 -21.61 16.00
CA THR A 507 -22.81 -22.21 17.13
C THR A 507 -22.43 -23.64 16.78
N ILE A 508 -21.13 -23.94 16.75
CA ILE A 508 -20.58 -25.23 16.35
C ILE A 508 -20.00 -25.91 17.60
N LYS A 509 -20.57 -27.06 17.98
CA LYS A 509 -19.99 -27.95 19.00
C LYS A 509 -18.81 -28.70 18.39
N LEU A 510 -17.68 -28.76 19.09
CA LEU A 510 -16.42 -29.25 18.52
C LEU A 510 -16.15 -30.75 18.77
N GLY A 511 -16.96 -31.42 19.60
CA GLY A 511 -16.80 -32.82 19.99
C GLY A 511 -15.65 -33.08 20.98
N LYS A 512 -14.61 -32.25 20.98
CA LYS A 512 -13.51 -32.24 21.95
C LYS A 512 -13.05 -30.80 22.25
N THR A 513 -12.12 -30.65 23.19
CA THR A 513 -11.47 -29.37 23.47
C THR A 513 -10.41 -29.04 22.41
N TYR A 514 -10.34 -27.79 22.01
CA TYR A 514 -9.33 -27.20 21.14
C TYR A 514 -8.76 -25.92 21.77
N LYS A 515 -7.62 -25.45 21.28
CA LYS A 515 -7.06 -24.13 21.60
C LYS A 515 -7.40 -23.10 20.53
N ARG A 516 -7.76 -21.88 20.93
CA ARG A 516 -7.77 -20.69 20.04
C ARG A 516 -6.35 -20.14 19.88
N ILE A 517 -6.16 -19.24 18.92
CA ILE A 517 -4.91 -18.49 18.71
C ILE A 517 -4.44 -17.73 19.97
N ASP A 518 -5.34 -17.32 20.85
CA ASP A 518 -5.01 -16.66 22.12
C ASP A 518 -4.68 -17.62 23.29
N GLY A 519 -4.64 -18.93 23.04
CA GLY A 519 -4.37 -19.97 24.02
C GLY A 519 -5.57 -20.41 24.88
N SER A 520 -6.74 -19.78 24.72
CA SER A 520 -7.96 -20.20 25.41
C SER A 520 -8.45 -21.57 24.94
N SER A 521 -8.98 -22.37 25.88
CA SER A 521 -9.57 -23.68 25.58
C SER A 521 -11.06 -23.53 25.24
N VAL A 522 -11.52 -24.17 24.17
CA VAL A 522 -12.93 -24.17 23.73
C VAL A 522 -13.40 -25.57 23.32
N SER A 523 -14.65 -25.91 23.64
CA SER A 523 -15.37 -27.11 23.15
C SER A 523 -16.56 -26.77 22.25
N SER A 524 -16.84 -25.47 22.07
CA SER A 524 -17.84 -24.90 21.18
C SER A 524 -17.37 -23.52 20.72
N VAL A 525 -17.73 -23.11 19.51
CA VAL A 525 -17.49 -21.75 19.00
C VAL A 525 -18.78 -21.13 18.49
N THR A 526 -18.94 -19.82 18.67
CA THR A 526 -20.06 -19.04 18.12
C THR A 526 -19.51 -18.03 17.12
N LEU A 527 -19.92 -18.15 15.86
CA LEU A 527 -19.41 -17.36 14.73
C LEU A 527 -20.56 -16.52 14.15
N GLY A 528 -20.48 -15.20 14.25
CA GLY A 528 -21.29 -14.30 13.42
C GLY A 528 -20.88 -14.35 11.95
N GLY A 529 -21.65 -13.77 11.04
CA GLY A 529 -21.21 -13.59 9.65
C GLY A 529 -19.93 -12.76 9.58
N GLY A 530 -18.97 -13.17 8.74
CA GLY A 530 -17.64 -12.53 8.71
C GLY A 530 -16.78 -12.86 9.93
N ARG A 531 -16.99 -14.02 10.57
CA ARG A 531 -16.18 -14.53 11.69
C ARG A 531 -15.72 -15.96 11.44
N ALA A 532 -14.57 -16.28 12.01
CA ALA A 532 -13.93 -17.58 11.89
C ALA A 532 -13.41 -18.10 13.23
N ALA A 533 -12.95 -19.34 13.21
CA ALA A 533 -12.12 -19.95 14.23
C ALA A 533 -10.97 -20.70 13.55
N VAL A 534 -9.75 -20.37 13.94
CA VAL A 534 -8.59 -21.23 13.72
C VAL A 534 -8.32 -21.95 15.04
N LEU A 535 -8.53 -23.26 15.03
CA LEU A 535 -8.48 -24.12 16.20
C LEU A 535 -7.24 -25.00 16.13
N ILE A 536 -6.41 -24.96 17.16
CA ILE A 536 -5.21 -25.77 17.33
C ILE A 536 -5.57 -26.99 18.19
N GLY A 537 -5.10 -28.17 17.79
CA GLY A 537 -5.25 -29.41 18.56
C GLY A 537 -4.59 -29.31 19.93
N SER A 538 -5.25 -29.87 20.94
CA SER A 538 -4.72 -30.03 22.30
C SER A 538 -3.82 -31.25 22.42
#